data_AF-A0A7V3FHW4-F1
#
_entry.id   AF-A0A7V3FHW4-F1
#
_cell.length_a   1.000
_cell.length_b   1.000
_cell.length_c   1.000
_cell.angle_alpha   90.00
_cell.angle_beta   90.00
_cell.angle_gamma   90.00
#
_symmetry.space_group_name_H-M   'P 1'
#
loop_
_entity.id
_entity.type
_entity.pdbx_description
1 polymer ?
#
loop_
_entity_poly.entity_id
_entity_poly.type
_entity_poly.pdbx_seq_one_letter_code
_entity_poly.pdbx_strand_id
1 'polypeptide(L)'
;MTRDELLAEHRSLSDRARQLMELKNRDYGTSSDPFRNFRWFGRAGILVRLSDKLARLRTFEERGLLNVRSESVEDTVLDILNYAVLYFGMYIEECSPAVDNPPESR
;
A
#
# COMPACT_ATOMS: atom_id res chain seq x y z
N MET A 1 13.96 17.53 -14.85
CA MET A 1 14.14 17.03 -13.48
C MET A 1 15.60 16.73 -13.23
N THR A 2 16.22 17.39 -12.25
CA THR A 2 17.56 17.08 -11.72
C THR A 2 17.47 15.98 -10.65
N ARG A 3 18.62 15.50 -10.16
CA ARG A 3 18.65 14.56 -9.02
C ARG A 3 17.97 15.12 -7.78
N ASP A 4 18.26 16.39 -7.46
CA ASP A 4 17.73 17.02 -6.26
C ASP A 4 16.22 17.23 -6.37
N GLU A 5 15.75 17.62 -7.56
CA GLU A 5 14.31 17.71 -7.86
C GLU A 5 13.63 16.34 -7.72
N LEU A 6 14.23 15.25 -8.22
CA LEU A 6 13.67 13.90 -8.06
C LEU A 6 13.60 13.46 -6.60
N LEU A 7 14.64 13.75 -5.80
CA LEU A 7 14.65 13.42 -4.38
C LEU A 7 13.66 14.27 -3.57
N ALA A 8 13.45 15.53 -3.96
CA ALA A 8 12.41 16.37 -3.39
C ALA A 8 11.01 15.83 -3.71
N GLU A 9 10.76 15.43 -4.95
CA GLU A 9 9.50 14.80 -5.35
C GLU A 9 9.27 13.47 -4.63
N HIS A 10 10.30 12.63 -4.52
CA HIS A 10 10.21 11.38 -3.76
C HIS A 10 9.78 11.63 -2.31
N ARG A 11 10.37 12.63 -1.64
CA ARG A 11 9.99 13.02 -0.27
C ARG A 11 8.53 13.46 -0.22
N SER A 12 8.13 14.37 -1.11
CA SER A 12 6.76 14.87 -1.22
C SER A 12 5.75 13.73 -1.40
N LEU A 13 6.00 12.82 -2.34
CA LEU A 13 5.14 11.67 -2.61
C LEU A 13 5.08 10.71 -1.42
N SER A 14 6.20 10.45 -0.75
CA SER A 14 6.24 9.57 0.43
C SER A 14 5.40 10.13 1.58
N ASP A 15 5.49 11.44 1.84
CA ASP A 15 4.71 12.11 2.88
C ASP A 15 3.21 12.05 2.59
N ARG A 16 2.84 12.27 1.33
CA ARG A 16 1.45 12.19 0.86
C ARG A 16 0.91 10.76 0.88
N ALA A 17 1.73 9.78 0.49
CA ALA A 17 1.39 8.37 0.54
C ALA A 17 1.10 7.95 1.98
N ARG A 18 1.94 8.35 2.94
CA ARG A 18 1.72 8.11 4.37
C ARG A 18 0.40 8.70 4.87
N GLN A 19 0.11 9.96 4.54
CA GLN A 19 -1.15 10.62 4.91
C GLN A 19 -2.36 9.90 4.31
N LEU A 20 -2.28 9.49 3.04
CA LEU A 20 -3.32 8.72 2.36
C LEU A 20 -3.51 7.34 2.99
N MET A 21 -2.43 6.66 3.36
CA MET A 21 -2.49 5.38 4.06
C MET A 21 -3.19 5.53 5.41
N GLU A 22 -2.86 6.56 6.19
CA GLU A 22 -3.49 6.84 7.47
C GLU A 22 -5.01 7.03 7.33
N LEU A 23 -5.42 7.80 6.31
CA LEU A 23 -6.84 7.99 5.98
C LEU A 23 -7.53 6.67 5.60
N LYS A 24 -6.98 5.93 4.63
CA LYS A 24 -7.56 4.67 4.13
C LYS A 24 -7.54 3.57 5.19
N ASN A 25 -6.50 3.50 6.02
CA ASN A 25 -6.39 2.51 7.08
C ASN A 25 -7.46 2.73 8.15
N ARG A 26 -7.84 3.97 8.43
CA ARG A 26 -8.98 4.27 9.31
C ARG A 26 -10.32 3.78 8.73
N ASP A 27 -10.49 3.84 7.41
CA ASP A 27 -11.73 3.43 6.74
C ASP A 27 -11.86 1.90 6.63
N TYR A 28 -10.74 1.19 6.51
CA TYR A 28 -10.69 -0.22 6.11
C TYR A 28 -10.03 -1.16 7.14
N GLY A 29 -9.13 -0.64 7.96
CA GLY A 29 -8.51 -1.33 9.09
C GLY A 29 -9.23 -1.04 10.40
N THR A 30 -8.73 -1.62 11.49
CA THR A 30 -9.07 -1.18 12.85
C THR A 30 -7.79 -0.71 13.54
N SER A 31 -7.91 0.09 14.61
CA SER A 31 -6.76 0.50 15.42
C SER A 31 -5.95 -0.69 15.96
N SER A 32 -6.58 -1.86 16.11
CA SER A 32 -5.96 -3.10 16.56
C SER A 32 -5.47 -4.02 15.44
N ASP A 33 -5.91 -3.81 14.19
CA ASP A 33 -5.52 -4.63 13.04
C ASP A 33 -5.46 -3.78 11.75
N PRO A 34 -4.29 -3.21 11.43
CA PRO A 34 -4.13 -2.41 10.21
C PRO A 34 -4.23 -3.26 8.93
N PHE A 35 -4.17 -4.60 9.02
CA PHE A 35 -4.20 -5.51 7.86
C PHE A 35 -5.54 -6.23 7.70
N ARG A 36 -6.58 -5.86 8.46
CA ARG A 36 -7.88 -6.54 8.51
C ARG A 36 -8.42 -6.96 7.14
N ASN A 37 -8.41 -6.06 6.17
CA ASN A 37 -8.94 -6.32 4.81
C ASN A 37 -8.07 -7.25 3.95
N PHE A 38 -6.85 -7.53 4.39
CA PHE A 38 -5.93 -8.46 3.72
C PHE A 38 -5.84 -9.81 4.43
N ARG A 39 -6.33 -9.94 5.67
CA ARG A 39 -6.24 -11.19 6.47
C ARG A 39 -6.77 -12.43 5.74
N TRP A 40 -7.86 -12.30 4.98
CA TRP A 40 -8.44 -13.43 4.25
C TRP A 40 -7.58 -13.96 3.11
N PHE A 41 -6.79 -13.10 2.46
CA PHE A 41 -5.98 -13.45 1.29
C PHE A 41 -4.47 -13.38 1.56
N GLY A 42 -4.07 -12.94 2.74
CA GLY A 42 -2.68 -12.68 3.12
C GLY A 42 -1.98 -11.70 2.19
N ARG A 43 -0.65 -11.81 2.15
CA ARG A 43 0.22 -11.05 1.25
C ARG A 43 -0.10 -11.25 -0.23
N ALA A 44 -0.69 -12.38 -0.63
CA ALA A 44 -1.11 -12.61 -2.02
C ALA A 44 -2.20 -11.62 -2.46
N GLY A 45 -3.16 -11.31 -1.58
CA GLY A 45 -4.18 -10.30 -1.86
C GLY A 45 -3.59 -8.91 -2.09
N ILE A 46 -2.51 -8.56 -1.37
CA ILE A 46 -1.78 -7.30 -1.56
C ILE A 46 -1.11 -7.27 -2.95
N LEU A 47 -0.48 -8.37 -3.37
CA LEU A 47 0.16 -8.47 -4.69
C LEU A 47 -0.84 -8.33 -5.84
N VAL A 48 -2.03 -8.92 -5.73
CA VAL A 48 -3.09 -8.75 -6.74
C VAL A 48 -3.49 -7.28 -6.86
N ARG A 49 -3.74 -6.60 -5.73
CA ARG A 49 -4.09 -5.17 -5.74
C ARG A 49 -2.98 -4.28 -6.29
N LEU A 50 -1.73 -4.60 -5.98
CA LEU A 50 -0.57 -3.93 -6.56
C LEU A 50 -0.52 -4.13 -8.08
N SER A 51 -0.82 -5.34 -8.55
CA SER A 51 -0.86 -5.66 -9.99
C SER A 51 -1.93 -4.87 -10.74
N ASP A 52 -3.10 -4.64 -10.13
CA ASP A 52 -4.16 -3.80 -10.70
C ASP A 52 -3.67 -2.36 -10.94
N LYS A 53 -2.92 -1.81 -9.98
CA LYS A 53 -2.36 -0.46 -10.07
C LYS A 53 -1.26 -0.36 -11.12
N LEU A 54 -0.40 -1.37 -11.23
CA LEU A 54 0.59 -1.45 -12.31
C LEU A 54 -0.07 -1.57 -13.69
N ALA A 55 -1.11 -2.41 -13.84
CA ALA A 55 -1.85 -2.55 -15.07
C ALA A 55 -2.52 -1.24 -15.52
N ARG A 56 -2.95 -0.42 -14.55
CA ARG A 56 -3.47 0.92 -14.82
C ARG A 56 -2.40 1.86 -15.37
N LEU A 57 -1.22 1.94 -14.75
CA LEU A 57 -0.12 2.75 -15.28
C LEU A 57 0.29 2.28 -16.67
N ARG A 58 0.39 0.96 -16.88
CA ARG A 58 0.64 0.40 -18.21
C ARG A 58 -0.41 0.86 -19.24
N THR A 59 -1.69 0.82 -18.89
CA THR A 59 -2.77 1.27 -19.78
C THR A 59 -2.62 2.76 -20.12
N PHE A 60 -2.20 3.57 -19.14
CA PHE A 60 -1.92 4.99 -19.36
C PHE A 60 -0.78 5.18 -20.37
N GLU A 61 0.34 4.48 -20.21
CA GLU A 61 1.46 4.54 -21.15
C GLU A 61 1.05 4.11 -22.57
N GLU A 62 0.22 3.08 -22.69
CA GLU A 62 -0.21 2.56 -24.00
C GLU A 62 -1.23 3.46 -24.72
N ARG A 63 -2.05 4.22 -23.99
CA ARG A 63 -3.22 4.92 -24.54
C ARG A 63 -3.22 6.42 -24.33
N GLY A 64 -2.30 6.96 -23.53
CA GLY A 64 -2.25 8.36 -23.12
C GLY A 64 -3.44 8.83 -22.26
N LEU A 65 -4.32 7.92 -21.85
CA LEU A 65 -5.57 8.22 -21.14
C LEU A 65 -5.80 7.22 -20.01
N LEU A 66 -6.18 7.73 -18.84
CA LEU A 66 -6.74 6.90 -17.77
C LEU A 66 -8.22 6.69 -18.05
N ASN A 67 -8.65 5.43 -18.17
CA ASN A 67 -10.05 5.06 -18.38
C ASN A 67 -10.95 5.46 -17.18
N VAL A 68 -10.36 5.75 -16.03
CA VAL A 68 -11.07 6.11 -14.80
C VAL A 68 -10.85 7.60 -14.54
N ARG A 69 -11.89 8.40 -14.77
CA ARG A 69 -11.87 9.87 -14.64
C ARG A 69 -11.58 10.38 -13.22
N SER A 70 -11.78 9.54 -12.20
CA SER A 70 -11.76 9.95 -10.79
C SER A 70 -10.41 9.79 -10.10
N GLU A 71 -9.37 9.27 -10.77
CA GLU A 71 -8.13 8.91 -10.08
C GLU A 71 -6.95 9.14 -11.03
N SER A 72 -5.99 9.95 -10.59
CA SER A 72 -4.88 10.44 -11.40
C SER A 72 -3.72 9.42 -11.48
N VAL A 73 -2.72 9.71 -12.33
CA VAL A 73 -1.46 8.94 -12.37
C VAL A 73 -0.79 8.99 -11.01
N GLU A 74 -0.79 10.18 -10.40
CA GLU A 74 -0.21 10.41 -9.09
C GLU A 74 -0.91 9.59 -8.00
N ASP A 75 -2.24 9.58 -7.95
CA ASP A 75 -3.00 8.73 -7.00
C ASP A 75 -2.64 7.25 -7.15
N THR A 76 -2.46 6.80 -8.40
CA THR A 76 -2.05 5.42 -8.70
C THR A 76 -0.66 5.12 -8.16
N VAL A 77 0.29 6.06 -8.27
CA VAL A 77 1.64 5.94 -7.71
C VAL A 77 1.61 5.92 -6.18
N LEU A 78 0.81 6.79 -5.55
CA LEU A 78 0.66 6.79 -4.09
C LEU A 78 0.10 5.45 -3.57
N ASP A 79 -0.85 4.85 -4.31
CA ASP A 79 -1.37 3.53 -3.98
C ASP A 79 -0.32 2.43 -4.13
N ILE A 80 0.53 2.49 -5.16
CA ILE A 80 1.64 1.54 -5.33
C ILE A 80 2.61 1.62 -4.15
N LEU A 81 3.00 2.84 -3.74
CA LEU A 81 3.85 3.04 -2.56
C LEU A 81 3.21 2.43 -1.30
N ASN A 82 1.92 2.69 -1.11
CA ASN A 82 1.20 2.19 0.06
C ASN A 82 1.04 0.67 0.06
N TYR A 83 0.78 0.04 -1.09
CA TYR A 83 0.72 -1.43 -1.17
C TYR A 83 2.07 -2.09 -0.94
N ALA A 84 3.17 -1.47 -1.37
CA ALA A 84 4.52 -1.96 -1.06
C ALA A 84 4.81 -1.90 0.46
N VAL A 85 4.43 -0.81 1.12
CA VAL A 85 4.56 -0.67 2.58
C VAL A 85 3.67 -1.68 3.32
N LEU A 86 2.41 -1.86 2.90
CA LEU A 86 1.50 -2.85 3.48
C LEU A 86 2.05 -4.28 3.36
N TYR A 87 2.60 -4.62 2.18
CA TYR A 87 3.23 -5.92 1.97
C TYR A 87 4.38 -6.15 2.95
N PHE A 88 5.27 -5.17 3.08
CA PHE A 88 6.41 -5.26 3.96
C PHE A 88 6.01 -5.28 5.44
N GLY A 89 5.00 -4.51 5.84
CA GLY A 89 4.45 -4.53 7.20
C GLY A 89 3.91 -5.91 7.58
N MET A 90 3.12 -6.53 6.70
CA MET A 90 2.60 -7.88 6.92
C MET A 90 3.72 -8.93 6.92
N TYR A 91 4.73 -8.76 6.08
CA TYR A 91 5.92 -9.62 6.11
C TYR A 91 6.66 -9.56 7.45
N ILE A 92 6.86 -8.36 8.01
CA ILE A 92 7.48 -8.20 9.34
C ILE A 92 6.63 -8.87 10.43
N GLU A 93 5.31 -8.70 10.39
CA GLU A 93 4.40 -9.30 11.36
C GLU A 93 4.47 -10.84 11.33
N GLU A 94 4.51 -11.44 10.15
CA GLU A 94 4.66 -12.89 9.95
C GLU A 94 6.06 -13.41 10.35
N CYS A 95 7.11 -12.62 10.15
CA CYS A 95 8.49 -12.99 10.49
C CYS A 95 8.90 -12.63 11.93
N SER A 96 8.08 -11.88 12.66
CA SER A 96 8.30 -11.63 14.08
C SER A 96 7.93 -12.90 14.85
N PRO A 97 8.86 -13.50 15.62
CA PRO A 97 8.51 -14.66 16.43
C PRO A 97 7.37 -14.26 17.36
N ALA A 98 6.29 -15.05 17.34
CA ALA A 98 5.24 -14.92 18.32
C ALA A 98 5.90 -14.90 19.70
N VAL A 99 5.69 -13.82 20.46
CA VAL A 99 5.95 -13.86 21.90
C VAL A 99 5.14 -15.04 22.41
N ASP A 100 5.81 -16.05 22.97
CA ASP A 100 5.20 -17.22 23.60
C ASP A 100 4.06 -16.74 24.50
N ASN A 101 2.82 -16.86 24.03
CA ASN A 101 1.67 -16.77 24.91
C ASN A 101 1.63 -18.12 25.62
N PRO A 102 1.94 -18.20 26.93
CA PRO A 102 1.74 -19.45 27.64
C PRO A 102 0.27 -19.85 27.50
N PRO A 103 -0.04 -21.15 27.38
CA PRO A 103 -1.41 -21.60 27.23
C PRO A 103 -2.23 -21.04 28.39
N GLU A 104 -3.35 -20.39 28.06
CA GLU A 104 -4.32 -19.96 29.06
C GLU A 104 -4.71 -21.18 29.89
N SER A 105 -4.28 -21.18 31.15
CA SER A 105 -4.72 -22.17 32.12
C SER A 105 -6.19 -21.91 32.42
N ARG A 106 -7.07 -22.78 31.93
CA ARG A 106 -8.34 -23.15 32.58
C ARG A 106 -8.93 -24.41 31.96
#